data_AF-A0A326U6E8-F1
#
_entry.id   AF-A0A326U6E8-F1
#
_cell.length_a   1.000
_cell.length_b   1.000
_cell.length_c   1.000
_cell.angle_alpha   90.00
_cell.angle_beta   90.00
_cell.angle_gamma   90.00
#
_symmetry.space_group_name_H-M   'P 1'
#
loop_
_entity.id
_entity.type
_entity.pdbx_description
1 polymer ?
#
loop_
_entity_poly.entity_id
_entity_poly.type
_entity_poly.pdbx_seq_one_letter_code
_entity_poly.pdbx_strand_id
1 'polypeptide(L)'
;MESIEKLPYNSRVRRLRELAEAALTHYDLGSARLSLLSQRSDTLFRVAATRRILLTPEVEEEEEEDIEEREVSYQIEKSRYVLRIYGPEALETPALLSELRWLTALRHDTELVVPSPVLSRNGSYIVNVAIEDIPETPRCALFHWVEGRFVDSRLTPGRLERVGLFMARLHQHAETYSPPASFTRPVWDWQQFFGPRTIYDREFLLQHYPDLLSVEDHATLIALVEKTEEVLHSLPQTRAYYGLIHGDFQQTNYLFYKDEVRAIDFEECQFGYYLYDIAVMLAGLAGRENEAALRLAFFNGYMQIRTLPDDYERLLQLFEALVLVRDMNRCLQQEPAPEKQGFAAAMQRLRACVEAGLHIVH
;
A
#
# COMPACT_ATOMS: atom_id res chain seq x y z
N MET A 1 26.31 -14.35 14.91
CA MET A 1 26.53 -13.11 14.16
C MET A 1 25.62 -12.02 14.69
N GLU A 2 26.01 -10.75 14.53
CA GLU A 2 25.18 -9.60 14.89
C GLU A 2 24.03 -9.42 13.88
N SER A 3 22.85 -9.01 14.36
CA SER A 3 21.68 -8.79 13.51
C SER A 3 21.86 -7.60 12.56
N ILE A 4 21.29 -7.67 11.35
CA ILE A 4 21.28 -6.61 10.34
C ILE A 4 20.83 -5.27 10.91
N GLU A 5 19.83 -5.26 11.80
CA GLU A 5 19.28 -4.03 12.37
C GLU A 5 20.24 -3.27 13.28
N LYS A 6 21.19 -4.00 13.90
CA LYS A 6 22.18 -3.44 14.82
C LYS A 6 23.41 -2.87 14.11
N LEU A 7 23.53 -3.10 12.80
CA LEU A 7 24.69 -2.66 12.05
C LEU A 7 24.64 -1.16 11.70
N PRO A 8 25.81 -0.52 11.52
CA PRO A 8 25.89 0.78 10.87
C PRO A 8 25.23 0.76 9.49
N TYR A 9 24.63 1.88 9.08
CA TYR A 9 23.85 2.02 7.85
C TYR A 9 24.53 1.39 6.61
N ASN A 10 25.81 1.70 6.36
CA ASN A 10 26.53 1.18 5.19
C ASN A 10 26.72 -0.35 5.23
N SER A 11 27.01 -0.90 6.42
CA SER A 11 27.14 -2.35 6.62
C SER A 11 25.78 -3.06 6.46
N ARG A 12 24.71 -2.42 6.93
CA ARG A 12 23.33 -2.87 6.77
C ARG A 12 22.92 -2.93 5.29
N VAL A 13 23.15 -1.85 4.54
CA VAL A 13 22.87 -1.78 3.09
C VAL A 13 23.68 -2.82 2.32
N ARG A 14 24.94 -3.06 2.71
CA ARG A 14 25.77 -4.10 2.10
C ARG A 14 25.15 -5.50 2.29
N ARG A 15 24.79 -5.88 3.52
CA ARG A 15 24.15 -7.18 3.79
C ARG A 15 22.81 -7.34 3.08
N LEU A 16 21.99 -6.28 3.04
CA LEU A 16 20.73 -6.29 2.30
C LEU A 16 20.95 -6.45 0.79
N ARG A 17 22.04 -5.90 0.24
CA ARG A 17 22.41 -6.15 -1.17
C ARG A 17 22.84 -7.61 -1.39
N GLU A 18 23.62 -8.20 -0.49
CA GLU A 18 24.02 -9.62 -0.57
C GLU A 18 22.77 -10.54 -0.54
N LEU A 19 21.82 -10.26 0.37
CA LEU A 19 20.52 -10.93 0.42
C LEU A 19 19.70 -10.71 -0.86
N ALA A 20 19.68 -9.48 -1.39
CA ALA A 20 18.98 -9.19 -2.64
C ALA A 20 19.57 -9.99 -3.82
N GLU A 21 20.90 -10.06 -3.93
CA GLU A 21 21.58 -10.84 -4.96
C GLU A 21 21.23 -12.32 -4.86
N ALA A 22 21.25 -12.88 -3.65
CA ALA A 22 20.81 -14.26 -3.41
C ALA A 22 19.33 -14.47 -3.77
N ALA A 23 18.44 -13.53 -3.41
CA ALA A 23 17.03 -13.59 -3.78
C ALA A 23 16.82 -13.69 -5.30
N LEU A 24 17.57 -12.90 -6.08
CA LEU A 24 17.45 -12.88 -7.54
C LEU A 24 17.83 -14.20 -8.21
N THR A 25 18.65 -15.05 -7.58
CA THR A 25 18.99 -16.38 -8.11
C THR A 25 17.79 -17.30 -8.25
N HIS A 26 16.74 -17.06 -7.46
CA HIS A 26 15.47 -17.79 -7.53
C HIS A 26 14.62 -17.43 -8.75
N TYR A 27 14.98 -16.40 -9.53
CA TYR A 27 14.20 -15.91 -10.66
C TYR A 27 14.92 -16.09 -12.00
N ASP A 28 14.16 -16.08 -13.10
CA ASP A 28 14.67 -16.27 -14.45
C ASP A 28 14.96 -14.95 -15.19
N LEU A 29 15.95 -14.20 -14.68
CA LEU A 29 16.20 -12.81 -15.10
C LEU A 29 17.42 -12.62 -16.01
N GLY A 30 18.23 -13.67 -16.22
CA GLY A 30 19.54 -13.52 -16.88
C GLY A 30 20.50 -12.70 -16.03
N SER A 31 21.13 -11.67 -16.60
CA SER A 31 21.99 -10.75 -15.85
C SER A 31 21.13 -9.68 -15.18
N ALA A 32 21.37 -9.41 -13.90
CA ALA A 32 20.62 -8.43 -13.12
C ALA A 32 21.53 -7.44 -12.39
N ARG A 33 21.16 -6.16 -12.43
CA ARG A 33 21.82 -5.07 -11.68
C ARG A 33 20.89 -4.46 -10.65
N LEU A 34 21.34 -4.38 -9.41
CA LEU A 34 20.60 -3.83 -8.28
C LEU A 34 20.92 -2.35 -8.00
N SER A 35 19.89 -1.55 -7.77
CA SER A 35 19.99 -0.19 -7.22
C SER A 35 19.04 -0.06 -6.02
N LEU A 36 19.54 0.33 -4.85
CA LEU A 36 18.68 0.60 -3.69
C LEU A 36 17.74 1.76 -4.01
N LEU A 37 16.43 1.58 -3.78
CA LEU A 37 15.41 2.62 -3.94
C LEU A 37 15.05 3.24 -2.59
N SER A 38 14.77 2.39 -1.61
CA SER A 38 14.39 2.81 -0.27
C SER A 38 14.77 1.74 0.75
N GLN A 39 14.99 2.20 1.99
CA GLN A 39 15.12 1.35 3.16
C GLN A 39 14.28 1.99 4.27
N ARG A 40 13.04 1.50 4.45
CA ARG A 40 12.12 1.88 5.53
C ARG A 40 11.74 0.61 6.30
N SER A 41 10.46 0.35 6.54
CA SER A 41 9.95 -0.94 7.03
C SER A 41 10.40 -2.06 6.09
N ASP A 42 10.16 -1.87 4.78
CA ASP A 42 10.70 -2.72 3.73
C ASP A 42 11.95 -2.13 3.08
N THR A 43 12.77 -3.00 2.51
CA THR A 43 13.88 -2.62 1.64
C THR A 43 13.53 -2.89 0.19
N LEU A 44 13.53 -1.86 -0.65
CA LEU A 44 13.22 -1.95 -2.07
C LEU A 44 14.47 -1.76 -2.91
N PHE A 45 14.70 -2.68 -3.84
CA PHE A 45 15.73 -2.55 -4.87
C PHE A 45 15.11 -2.50 -6.26
N ARG A 46 15.52 -1.54 -7.08
CA ARG A 46 15.30 -1.60 -8.53
C ARG A 46 16.24 -2.63 -9.12
N VAL A 47 15.68 -3.52 -9.93
CA VAL A 47 16.42 -4.53 -10.68
C VAL A 47 16.33 -4.19 -12.16
N ALA A 48 17.47 -3.96 -12.81
CA ALA A 48 17.57 -3.91 -14.26
C ALA A 48 18.08 -5.26 -14.75
N ALA A 49 17.24 -6.00 -15.47
CA ALA A 49 17.53 -7.34 -15.95
C ALA A 49 17.80 -7.34 -17.46
N THR A 50 18.65 -8.25 -17.93
CA THR A 50 18.94 -8.45 -19.35
C THR A 50 19.06 -9.94 -19.63
N ARG A 51 18.20 -10.43 -20.53
CA ARG A 51 18.15 -11.83 -20.95
C ARG A 51 18.50 -11.94 -22.43
N ARG A 52 19.26 -12.97 -22.78
CA ARG A 52 19.47 -13.38 -24.18
C ARG A 52 18.45 -14.47 -24.51
N ILE A 53 17.62 -14.23 -25.51
CA ILE A 53 16.64 -15.18 -26.02
C ILE A 53 17.15 -15.66 -27.37
N LEU A 54 17.23 -16.97 -27.52
CA LEU A 54 17.53 -17.61 -28.80
C LEU A 54 16.37 -17.33 -29.75
N LEU A 55 16.65 -16.75 -30.91
CA LEU A 55 15.69 -16.68 -31.98
C LEU A 55 15.72 -18.03 -32.70
N THR A 56 14.68 -18.84 -32.54
CA THR A 56 14.48 -19.98 -33.41
C THR A 56 14.04 -19.43 -34.77
N PRO A 57 14.74 -19.74 -35.87
CA PRO A 57 14.26 -19.37 -37.20
C PRO A 57 12.86 -19.99 -37.39
N GLU A 58 11.93 -19.20 -37.94
CA GLU A 58 10.68 -19.75 -38.45
C GLU A 58 11.04 -20.82 -39.47
N VAL A 59 10.61 -22.06 -39.22
CA VAL A 59 10.84 -23.16 -40.15
C VAL A 59 9.89 -22.93 -41.32
N GLU A 60 10.33 -22.15 -42.31
CA GLU A 60 9.82 -22.33 -43.66
C GLU A 60 10.32 -23.70 -44.14
N GLU A 61 9.39 -24.57 -44.54
CA GLU A 61 9.68 -25.88 -45.11
C GLU A 61 10.43 -25.70 -46.42
N GLU A 62 11.75 -25.55 -46.38
CA GLU A 62 12.58 -25.67 -47.57
C GLU A 62 13.72 -26.66 -47.39
N GLU A 63 14.00 -27.30 -48.51
CA GLU A 63 14.57 -28.62 -48.71
C GLU A 63 16.02 -28.76 -48.20
N GLU A 64 16.41 -30.02 -48.01
CA GLU A 64 17.73 -30.47 -47.54
C GLU A 64 18.88 -29.94 -48.42
N GLU A 65 19.40 -28.74 -48.15
CA GLU A 65 20.74 -28.36 -48.61
C GLU A 65 21.55 -27.69 -47.48
N ASP A 66 22.71 -28.30 -47.24
CA ASP A 66 23.91 -27.85 -46.53
C ASP A 66 23.77 -27.29 -45.09
N ILE A 67 24.14 -28.16 -44.13
CA ILE A 67 24.40 -27.81 -42.72
C ILE A 67 25.79 -27.15 -42.63
N GLU A 68 25.96 -25.97 -43.21
CA GLU A 68 27.02 -25.04 -42.81
C GLU A 68 26.49 -24.11 -41.71
N GLU A 69 27.35 -23.85 -40.72
CA GLU A 69 27.11 -23.17 -39.43
C GLU A 69 25.92 -22.19 -39.41
N ARG A 70 24.76 -22.66 -38.92
CA ARG A 70 23.62 -21.78 -38.64
C ARG A 70 24.05 -20.74 -37.59
N GLU A 71 24.18 -19.48 -38.00
CA GLU A 71 24.40 -18.35 -37.09
C GLU A 71 23.27 -18.30 -36.07
N VAL A 72 23.58 -18.64 -34.82
CA VAL A 72 22.63 -18.56 -33.71
C VAL A 72 22.41 -17.08 -33.37
N SER A 73 21.29 -16.53 -33.82
CA SER A 73 20.91 -15.16 -33.49
C SER A 73 20.21 -15.08 -32.13
N TYR A 74 20.54 -14.04 -31.37
CA TYR A 74 19.96 -13.79 -30.05
C TYR A 74 19.28 -12.43 -30.02
N GLN A 75 18.08 -12.36 -29.46
CA GLN A 75 17.46 -11.10 -29.06
C GLN A 75 17.80 -10.77 -27.61
N ILE A 76 18.16 -9.52 -27.35
CA ILE A 76 18.38 -9.02 -25.99
C ILE A 76 17.07 -8.42 -25.48
N GLU A 77 16.49 -9.06 -24.48
CA GLU A 77 15.35 -8.54 -23.74
C GLU A 77 15.85 -7.75 -22.52
N LYS A 78 15.34 -6.52 -22.34
CA LYS A 78 15.64 -5.68 -21.18
C LYS A 78 14.37 -5.44 -20.39
N SER A 79 14.38 -5.81 -19.12
CA SER A 79 13.21 -5.72 -18.25
C SER A 79 13.58 -5.03 -16.93
N ARG A 80 12.61 -4.37 -16.31
CA ARG A 80 12.77 -3.70 -15.01
C ARG A 80 11.84 -4.32 -14.00
N TYR A 81 12.36 -4.48 -12.79
CA TYR A 81 11.63 -5.03 -11.66
C TYR A 81 11.91 -4.23 -10.39
N VAL A 82 11.11 -4.48 -9.37
CA VAL A 82 11.35 -4.09 -7.99
C VAL A 82 11.43 -5.36 -7.16
N LEU A 83 12.56 -5.58 -6.50
CA LEU A 83 12.69 -6.59 -5.46
C LEU A 83 12.35 -5.93 -4.12
N ARG A 84 11.38 -6.51 -3.42
CA ARG A 84 11.00 -6.15 -2.05
C ARG A 84 11.59 -7.20 -1.11
N ILE A 85 12.36 -6.74 -0.12
CA ILE A 85 12.76 -7.52 1.04
C ILE A 85 11.88 -7.04 2.20
N TYR A 86 11.03 -7.94 2.69
CA TYR A 86 10.06 -7.62 3.74
C TYR A 86 10.77 -7.39 5.07
N GLY A 87 10.34 -6.35 5.79
CA GLY A 87 10.83 -6.01 7.11
C GLY A 87 10.43 -6.99 8.22
N PRO A 88 10.95 -6.78 9.45
CA PRO A 88 10.56 -7.56 10.63
C PRO A 88 9.08 -7.40 10.99
N GLU A 89 8.50 -6.23 10.72
CA GLU A 89 7.10 -5.88 11.02
C GLU A 89 6.13 -6.35 9.92
N ALA A 90 6.63 -6.90 8.81
CA ALA A 90 5.80 -7.33 7.71
C ALA A 90 4.87 -8.48 8.14
N LEU A 91 3.64 -8.45 7.62
CA LEU A 91 2.61 -9.44 7.92
C LEU A 91 3.07 -10.87 7.68
N GLU A 92 2.41 -11.81 8.34
CA GLU A 92 2.69 -13.24 8.16
C GLU A 92 2.55 -13.70 6.71
N THR A 93 3.32 -14.74 6.34
CA THR A 93 3.42 -15.21 4.95
C THR A 93 2.06 -15.45 4.27
N PRO A 94 1.03 -16.05 4.92
CA PRO A 94 -0.29 -16.19 4.32
C PRO A 94 -0.97 -14.87 3.91
N ALA A 95 -0.74 -13.80 4.68
CA ALA A 95 -1.30 -12.48 4.40
C ALA A 95 -0.55 -11.77 3.27
N LEU A 96 0.77 -11.91 3.21
CA LEU A 96 1.57 -11.45 2.07
C LEU A 96 1.16 -12.17 0.78
N LEU A 97 1.00 -13.50 0.81
CA LEU A 97 0.50 -14.24 -0.35
C LEU A 97 -0.90 -13.80 -0.79
N SER A 98 -1.74 -13.36 0.14
CA SER A 98 -3.07 -12.84 -0.16
C SER A 98 -3.02 -11.47 -0.86
N GLU A 99 -2.10 -10.58 -0.48
CA GLU A 99 -1.79 -9.36 -1.27
C GLU A 99 -1.43 -9.73 -2.72
N LEU A 100 -0.47 -10.63 -2.89
CA LEU A 100 0.01 -11.03 -4.23
C LEU A 100 -1.09 -11.68 -5.06
N ARG A 101 -1.97 -12.47 -4.44
CA ARG A 101 -3.14 -13.06 -5.11
C ARG A 101 -4.14 -12.01 -5.56
N TRP A 102 -4.43 -11.00 -4.74
CA TRP A 102 -5.34 -9.93 -5.14
C TRP A 102 -4.75 -9.08 -6.26
N LEU A 103 -3.45 -8.77 -6.20
CA LEU A 103 -2.74 -8.12 -7.31
C LEU A 103 -2.84 -8.90 -8.62
N THR A 104 -2.63 -10.22 -8.58
CA THR A 104 -2.79 -11.09 -9.76
C THR A 104 -4.23 -11.07 -10.29
N ALA A 105 -5.23 -11.14 -9.40
CA ALA A 105 -6.64 -11.05 -9.79
C ALA A 105 -6.97 -9.69 -10.44
N LEU A 106 -6.54 -8.58 -9.84
CA LEU A 106 -6.73 -7.23 -10.39
C LEU A 106 -6.14 -7.10 -11.79
N ARG A 107 -4.94 -7.63 -12.01
CA ARG A 107 -4.27 -7.61 -13.33
C ARG A 107 -4.98 -8.47 -14.38
N HIS A 108 -5.63 -9.54 -13.97
CA HIS A 108 -6.36 -10.44 -14.86
C HIS A 108 -7.77 -9.92 -15.17
N ASP A 109 -8.48 -9.44 -14.16
CA ASP A 109 -9.91 -9.13 -14.23
C ASP A 109 -10.21 -7.68 -14.63
N THR A 110 -9.20 -6.80 -14.62
CA THR A 110 -9.40 -5.37 -14.82
C THR A 110 -8.31 -4.74 -15.69
N GLU A 111 -8.57 -3.53 -16.17
CA GLU A 111 -7.56 -2.69 -16.85
C GLU A 111 -6.66 -1.93 -15.86
N LEU A 112 -6.80 -2.14 -14.54
CA LEU A 112 -6.02 -1.43 -13.55
C LEU A 112 -4.54 -1.79 -13.67
N VAL A 113 -3.70 -0.76 -13.62
CA VAL A 113 -2.26 -0.93 -13.55
C VAL A 113 -1.84 -0.90 -12.08
N VAL A 114 -1.54 -2.10 -11.57
CA VAL A 114 -1.05 -2.38 -10.22
C VAL A 114 0.24 -3.21 -10.31
N PRO A 115 1.02 -3.39 -9.23
CA PRO A 115 2.21 -4.23 -9.26
C PRO A 115 1.86 -5.67 -9.69
N SER A 116 2.70 -6.25 -10.56
CA SER A 116 2.53 -7.63 -11.01
C SER A 116 3.63 -8.48 -10.40
N PRO A 117 3.30 -9.41 -9.47
CA PRO A 117 4.31 -10.27 -8.87
C PRO A 117 4.86 -11.27 -9.88
N VAL A 118 6.15 -11.57 -9.76
CA VAL A 118 6.88 -12.51 -10.62
C VAL A 118 7.03 -13.84 -9.87
N LEU A 119 6.74 -14.94 -10.56
CA LEU A 119 6.99 -16.28 -10.00
C LEU A 119 8.49 -16.58 -10.02
N SER A 120 8.99 -17.16 -8.94
CA SER A 120 10.31 -17.76 -8.93
C SER A 120 10.35 -19.03 -9.81
N ARG A 121 11.53 -19.58 -10.04
CA ARG A 121 11.76 -20.81 -10.81
C ARG A 121 11.01 -22.02 -10.25
N ASN A 122 10.65 -22.01 -8.97
CA ASN A 122 9.89 -23.08 -8.33
C ASN A 122 8.37 -22.82 -8.29
N GLY A 123 7.90 -21.73 -8.92
CA GLY A 123 6.49 -21.35 -8.93
C GLY A 123 5.99 -20.68 -7.64
N SER A 124 6.88 -20.22 -6.76
CA SER A 124 6.50 -19.46 -5.55
C SER A 124 6.59 -17.96 -5.79
N TYR A 125 5.66 -17.18 -5.22
CA TYR A 125 5.71 -15.72 -5.24
C TYR A 125 6.60 -15.11 -4.15
N ILE A 126 6.75 -15.81 -3.01
CA ILE A 126 7.62 -15.39 -1.90
C ILE A 126 8.76 -16.39 -1.79
N VAL A 127 9.98 -15.88 -1.68
CA VAL A 127 11.19 -16.67 -1.44
C VAL A 127 11.80 -16.30 -0.09
N ASN A 128 12.21 -17.30 0.69
CA ASN A 128 12.98 -17.09 1.91
C ASN A 128 14.46 -17.22 1.56
N VAL A 129 15.26 -16.23 1.91
CA VAL A 129 16.67 -16.16 1.51
C VAL A 129 17.54 -16.39 2.73
N ALA A 130 18.43 -17.38 2.68
CA ALA A 130 19.41 -17.64 3.72
C ALA A 130 20.82 -17.56 3.14
N ILE A 131 21.72 -16.86 3.82
CA ILE A 131 23.16 -16.76 3.49
C ILE A 131 23.94 -17.17 4.74
N GLU A 132 24.96 -18.01 4.61
CA GLU A 132 25.71 -18.59 5.74
C GLU A 132 26.20 -17.55 6.76
N ASP A 133 26.68 -16.40 6.30
CA ASP A 133 27.21 -15.30 7.12
C ASP A 133 26.15 -14.23 7.50
N ILE A 134 24.87 -14.49 7.23
CA ILE A 134 23.76 -13.60 7.61
C ILE A 134 22.69 -14.41 8.37
N PRO A 135 22.42 -14.11 9.66
CA PRO A 135 21.54 -14.95 10.47
C PRO A 135 20.06 -14.80 10.09
N GLU A 136 19.66 -13.67 9.53
CA GLU A 136 18.29 -13.41 9.09
C GLU A 136 17.93 -14.21 7.83
N THR A 137 16.68 -14.65 7.77
CA THR A 137 16.11 -15.34 6.60
C THR A 137 14.93 -14.55 6.02
N PRO A 138 15.17 -13.36 5.44
CA PRO A 138 14.07 -12.49 5.04
C PRO A 138 13.24 -13.10 3.91
N ARG A 139 11.95 -12.77 3.95
CA ARG A 139 11.00 -13.01 2.87
C ARG A 139 11.23 -11.98 1.78
N CYS A 140 11.25 -12.42 0.52
CA CYS A 140 11.43 -11.54 -0.63
C CYS A 140 10.37 -11.82 -1.71
N ALA A 141 9.91 -10.77 -2.38
CA ALA A 141 9.04 -10.86 -3.55
C ALA A 141 9.56 -9.96 -4.67
N LEU A 142 9.43 -10.40 -5.92
CA LEU A 142 9.82 -9.64 -7.10
C LEU A 142 8.58 -9.18 -7.85
N PHE A 143 8.56 -7.93 -8.30
CA PHE A 143 7.46 -7.34 -9.04
C PHE A 143 7.96 -6.72 -10.35
N HIS A 144 7.16 -6.79 -11.41
CA HIS A 144 7.39 -5.97 -12.60
C HIS A 144 7.37 -4.48 -12.25
N TRP A 145 8.25 -3.71 -12.90
CA TRP A 145 8.31 -2.27 -12.71
C TRP A 145 7.04 -1.58 -13.21
N VAL A 146 6.42 -0.74 -12.37
CA VAL A 146 5.29 0.10 -12.74
C VAL A 146 5.83 1.44 -13.25
N GLU A 147 5.68 1.73 -14.55
CA GLU A 147 6.09 3.04 -15.08
C GLU A 147 5.23 4.14 -14.48
N GLY A 148 5.84 5.29 -14.21
CA GLY A 148 5.13 6.49 -13.81
C GLY A 148 6.00 7.37 -12.92
N ARG A 149 5.41 8.48 -12.48
CA ARG A 149 6.03 9.41 -11.54
C ARG A 149 4.99 9.89 -10.55
N PHE A 150 5.43 10.16 -9.32
CA PHE A 150 4.63 10.87 -8.35
C PHE A 150 4.33 12.30 -8.83
N VAL A 151 3.13 12.77 -8.57
CA VAL A 151 2.69 14.13 -8.87
C VAL A 151 2.09 14.71 -7.60
N ASP A 152 2.85 15.57 -6.94
CA ASP A 152 2.47 16.17 -5.66
C ASP A 152 1.95 17.62 -5.85
N SER A 153 2.85 18.60 -5.96
CA SER A 153 2.50 20.03 -6.06
C SER A 153 1.74 20.44 -7.33
N ARG A 154 1.67 19.57 -8.34
CA ARG A 154 1.01 19.82 -9.64
C ARG A 154 -0.19 18.93 -9.86
N LEU A 155 -0.79 18.47 -8.78
CA LEU A 155 -1.98 17.64 -8.83
C LEU A 155 -3.17 18.52 -9.23
N THR A 156 -3.80 18.19 -10.36
CA THR A 156 -4.89 18.97 -10.95
C THR A 156 -6.24 18.28 -10.70
N PRO A 157 -7.36 19.02 -10.75
CA PRO A 157 -8.70 18.42 -10.69
C PRO A 157 -8.89 17.25 -11.68
N GLY A 158 -8.50 17.42 -12.95
CA GLY A 158 -8.63 16.34 -13.95
C GLY A 158 -7.77 15.10 -13.66
N ARG A 159 -6.66 15.23 -12.92
CA ARG A 159 -5.92 14.06 -12.42
C ARG A 159 -6.62 13.39 -11.25
N LEU A 160 -7.19 14.16 -10.32
CA LEU A 160 -7.97 13.58 -9.21
C LEU A 160 -9.22 12.87 -9.67
N GLU A 161 -9.90 13.38 -10.69
CA GLU A 161 -11.03 12.68 -11.30
C GLU A 161 -10.62 11.28 -11.78
N ARG A 162 -9.45 11.17 -12.41
CA ARG A 162 -8.90 9.87 -12.84
C ARG A 162 -8.51 8.98 -11.64
N VAL A 163 -8.06 9.57 -10.53
CA VAL A 163 -7.80 8.85 -9.27
C VAL A 163 -9.11 8.32 -8.68
N GLY A 164 -10.18 9.11 -8.69
CA GLY A 164 -11.52 8.69 -8.28
C GLY A 164 -12.06 7.54 -9.12
N LEU A 165 -11.92 7.65 -10.44
CA LEU A 165 -12.29 6.59 -11.37
C LEU A 165 -11.50 5.30 -11.12
N PHE A 166 -10.18 5.41 -10.89
CA PHE A 166 -9.32 4.27 -10.56
C PHE A 166 -9.80 3.59 -9.27
N MET A 167 -10.02 4.35 -8.21
CA MET A 167 -10.42 3.82 -6.91
C MET A 167 -11.81 3.17 -6.96
N ALA A 168 -12.76 3.75 -7.72
CA ALA A 168 -14.07 3.15 -7.89
C ALA A 168 -14.02 1.81 -8.63
N ARG A 169 -13.15 1.67 -9.64
CA ARG A 169 -12.90 0.38 -10.32
C ARG A 169 -12.24 -0.63 -9.39
N LEU A 170 -11.29 -0.20 -8.55
CA LEU A 170 -10.68 -1.06 -7.53
C LEU A 170 -11.74 -1.60 -6.56
N HIS A 171 -12.59 -0.73 -6.05
CA HIS A 171 -13.68 -1.11 -5.16
C HIS A 171 -14.74 -1.97 -5.86
N GLN A 172 -15.04 -1.73 -7.14
CA GLN A 172 -15.96 -2.56 -7.93
C GLN A 172 -15.43 -3.99 -8.12
N HIS A 173 -14.12 -4.14 -8.36
CA HIS A 173 -13.48 -5.46 -8.37
C HIS A 173 -13.61 -6.13 -7.00
N ALA A 174 -13.27 -5.42 -5.92
CA ALA A 174 -13.35 -5.95 -4.57
C ALA A 174 -14.76 -6.43 -4.16
N GLU A 175 -15.82 -5.78 -4.64
CA GLU A 175 -17.21 -6.16 -4.39
C GLU A 175 -17.59 -7.51 -5.03
N THR A 176 -16.99 -7.82 -6.18
CA THR A 176 -17.27 -9.04 -6.94
C THR A 176 -16.23 -10.15 -6.73
N TYR A 177 -15.04 -9.79 -6.24
CA TYR A 177 -13.95 -10.71 -5.98
C TYR A 177 -14.33 -11.76 -4.94
N SER A 178 -14.14 -13.03 -5.29
CA SER A 178 -14.41 -14.17 -4.42
C SER A 178 -13.08 -14.80 -4.02
N PRO A 179 -12.48 -14.35 -2.91
CA PRO A 179 -11.18 -14.86 -2.48
C PRO A 179 -11.25 -16.35 -2.12
N PRO A 180 -10.18 -17.14 -2.35
CA PRO A 180 -10.14 -18.53 -1.92
C PRO A 180 -10.16 -18.64 -0.40
N ALA A 181 -10.55 -19.80 0.14
CA ALA A 181 -10.67 -20.02 1.59
C ALA A 181 -9.37 -19.78 2.39
N SER A 182 -8.21 -19.91 1.74
CA SER A 182 -6.90 -19.64 2.36
C SER A 182 -6.51 -18.15 2.34
N PHE A 183 -7.35 -17.28 1.79
CA PHE A 183 -7.07 -15.85 1.70
C PHE A 183 -7.28 -15.21 3.06
N THR A 184 -6.24 -14.56 3.56
CA THR A 184 -6.27 -13.88 4.85
C THR A 184 -5.65 -12.52 4.68
N ARG A 185 -6.34 -11.49 5.18
CA ARG A 185 -5.85 -10.12 5.26
C ARG A 185 -6.36 -9.54 6.58
N PRO A 186 -5.69 -8.51 7.10
CA PRO A 186 -6.23 -7.76 8.22
C PRO A 186 -7.68 -7.36 7.95
N VAL A 187 -8.45 -7.33 9.02
CA VAL A 187 -9.80 -6.79 9.05
C VAL A 187 -9.67 -5.44 9.71
N TRP A 188 -10.29 -4.42 9.12
CA TRP A 188 -10.41 -3.11 9.73
C TRP A 188 -11.10 -3.30 11.09
N ASP A 189 -10.31 -3.17 12.16
CA ASP A 189 -10.68 -3.51 13.52
C ASP A 189 -10.62 -2.25 14.41
N TRP A 190 -11.57 -2.16 15.34
CA TRP A 190 -11.62 -1.16 16.40
C TRP A 190 -10.30 -1.03 17.18
N GLN A 191 -9.66 -2.17 17.47
CA GLN A 191 -8.44 -2.23 18.27
C GLN A 191 -7.27 -1.47 17.63
N GLN A 192 -7.23 -1.32 16.30
CA GLN A 192 -6.16 -0.58 15.62
C GLN A 192 -6.22 0.93 15.90
N PHE A 193 -7.38 1.47 16.27
CA PHE A 193 -7.57 2.88 16.57
C PHE A 193 -7.56 3.16 18.07
N PHE A 194 -8.21 2.29 18.85
CA PHE A 194 -8.54 2.55 20.25
C PHE A 194 -8.12 1.43 21.20
N GLY A 195 -7.29 0.50 20.73
CA GLY A 195 -6.71 -0.55 21.57
C GLY A 195 -5.57 -0.07 22.46
N PRO A 196 -4.86 -1.01 23.12
CA PRO A 196 -3.69 -0.70 23.93
C PRO A 196 -2.58 -0.01 23.14
N ARG A 197 -1.76 0.81 23.81
CA ARG A 197 -0.63 1.55 23.20
C ARG A 197 -1.02 2.49 22.04
N THR A 198 -2.24 3.01 22.10
CA THR A 198 -2.75 4.03 21.17
C THR A 198 -2.85 5.38 21.90
N ILE A 199 -3.21 6.44 21.17
CA ILE A 199 -3.52 7.74 21.77
C ILE A 199 -4.75 7.73 22.68
N TYR A 200 -5.58 6.68 22.57
CA TYR A 200 -6.74 6.49 23.43
C TYR A 200 -6.38 5.78 24.75
N ASP A 201 -5.28 5.02 24.78
CA ASP A 201 -4.80 4.34 25.98
C ASP A 201 -4.18 5.35 26.96
N ARG A 202 -5.02 5.87 27.86
CA ARG A 202 -4.64 6.90 28.83
C ARG A 202 -3.55 6.44 29.79
N GLU A 203 -3.57 5.18 30.19
CA GLU A 203 -2.55 4.64 31.11
C GLU A 203 -1.18 4.59 30.43
N PHE A 204 -1.14 4.07 29.20
CA PHE A 204 0.07 4.06 28.38
C PHE A 204 0.61 5.48 28.14
N LEU A 205 -0.25 6.43 27.76
CA LEU A 205 0.17 7.81 27.54
C LEU A 205 0.71 8.46 28.82
N LEU A 206 0.07 8.29 29.98
CA LEU A 206 0.58 8.86 31.23
C LEU A 206 1.94 8.27 31.62
N GLN A 207 2.19 7.01 31.29
CA GLN A 207 3.45 6.33 31.60
C GLN A 207 4.59 6.76 30.66
N HIS A 208 4.32 6.90 29.37
CA HIS A 208 5.37 7.08 28.35
C HIS A 208 5.43 8.49 27.77
N TYR A 209 4.31 9.22 27.76
CA TYR A 209 4.14 10.51 27.10
C TYR A 209 3.20 11.47 27.89
N PRO A 210 3.47 11.76 29.17
CA PRO A 210 2.52 12.39 30.09
C PRO A 210 2.02 13.78 29.64
N ASP A 211 2.82 14.48 28.83
CA ASP A 211 2.50 15.83 28.34
C ASP A 211 2.01 15.85 26.89
N LEU A 212 1.81 14.70 26.23
CA LEU A 212 1.49 14.64 24.81
C LEU A 212 0.07 15.15 24.52
N LEU A 213 -0.91 14.70 25.31
CA LEU A 213 -2.33 15.06 25.16
C LEU A 213 -2.88 15.69 26.45
N SER A 214 -3.74 16.68 26.30
CA SER A 214 -4.46 17.29 27.41
C SER A 214 -5.67 16.44 27.84
N VAL A 215 -6.26 16.78 28.99
CA VAL A 215 -7.52 16.17 29.45
C VAL A 215 -8.67 16.42 28.45
N GLU A 216 -8.69 17.58 27.81
CA GLU A 216 -9.69 17.94 26.80
C GLU A 216 -9.50 17.13 25.50
N ASP A 217 -8.26 16.88 25.10
CA ASP A 217 -7.95 16.02 23.95
C ASP A 217 -8.43 14.59 24.20
N HIS A 218 -8.21 14.09 25.42
CA HIS A 218 -8.70 12.76 25.79
C HIS A 218 -10.24 12.69 25.81
N ALA A 219 -10.92 13.74 26.31
CA ALA A 219 -12.38 13.82 26.23
C ALA A 219 -12.90 13.84 24.79
N THR A 220 -12.18 14.51 23.88
CA THR A 220 -12.48 14.51 22.44
C THR A 220 -12.39 13.09 21.86
N LEU A 221 -11.36 12.32 22.24
CA LEU A 221 -11.21 10.93 21.81
C LEU A 221 -12.33 10.02 22.34
N ILE A 222 -12.77 10.20 23.58
CA ILE A 222 -13.92 9.47 24.14
C ILE A 222 -15.19 9.76 23.34
N ALA A 223 -15.49 11.03 23.07
CA ALA A 223 -16.67 11.40 22.29
C ALA A 223 -16.63 10.82 20.86
N LEU A 224 -15.46 10.82 20.22
CA LEU A 224 -15.26 10.17 18.93
C LEU A 224 -15.50 8.66 19.01
N VAL A 225 -15.00 8.01 20.05
CA VAL A 225 -15.20 6.57 20.28
C VAL A 225 -16.68 6.25 20.38
N GLU A 226 -17.41 6.89 21.28
CA GLU A 226 -18.84 6.65 21.50
C GLU A 226 -19.63 6.81 20.19
N LYS A 227 -19.30 7.85 19.41
CA LYS A 227 -19.95 8.06 18.12
C LYS A 227 -19.58 7.01 17.08
N THR A 228 -18.31 6.64 17.02
CA THR A 228 -17.86 5.66 16.05
C THR A 228 -18.55 4.32 16.30
N GLU A 229 -18.67 3.92 17.57
CA GLU A 229 -19.45 2.73 17.94
C GLU A 229 -20.90 2.85 17.47
N GLU A 230 -21.60 3.94 17.79
CA GLU A 230 -22.99 4.16 17.37
C GLU A 230 -23.19 4.03 15.86
N VAL A 231 -22.34 4.71 15.07
CA VAL A 231 -22.44 4.73 13.61
C VAL A 231 -22.14 3.35 13.02
N LEU A 232 -21.06 2.70 13.47
CA LEU A 232 -20.66 1.40 12.93
C LEU A 232 -21.65 0.28 13.25
N HIS A 233 -22.37 0.36 14.39
CA HIS A 233 -23.45 -0.59 14.68
C HIS A 233 -24.61 -0.49 13.68
N SER A 234 -24.82 0.68 13.08
CA SER A 234 -25.89 0.91 12.10
C SER A 234 -25.44 0.74 10.64
N LEU A 235 -24.14 0.79 10.37
CA LEU A 235 -23.60 0.76 9.01
C LEU A 235 -23.58 -0.68 8.46
N PRO A 236 -24.24 -0.97 7.32
CA PRO A 236 -24.27 -2.33 6.80
C PRO A 236 -22.89 -2.80 6.34
N GLN A 237 -22.45 -3.96 6.82
CA GLN A 237 -21.26 -4.65 6.32
C GLN A 237 -21.62 -5.56 5.12
N THR A 238 -22.25 -4.98 4.11
CA THR A 238 -22.58 -5.69 2.85
C THR A 238 -21.50 -5.44 1.79
N ARG A 239 -21.47 -6.26 0.73
CA ARG A 239 -20.50 -6.12 -0.36
C ARG A 239 -20.54 -4.76 -1.07
N ALA A 240 -21.65 -4.03 -0.98
CA ALA A 240 -21.77 -2.68 -1.53
C ALA A 240 -21.07 -1.60 -0.67
N TYR A 241 -20.75 -1.90 0.60
CA TYR A 241 -20.19 -0.93 1.56
C TYR A 241 -18.81 -1.36 2.07
N TYR A 242 -18.56 -2.65 2.09
CA TYR A 242 -17.43 -3.27 2.75
C TYR A 242 -16.84 -4.41 1.90
N GLY A 243 -15.53 -4.44 1.77
CA GLY A 243 -14.80 -5.45 1.01
C GLY A 243 -13.29 -5.22 1.11
N LEU A 244 -12.52 -5.77 0.18
CA LEU A 244 -11.09 -5.44 0.12
C LEU A 244 -10.90 -3.99 -0.30
N ILE A 245 -10.06 -3.29 0.45
CA ILE A 245 -9.62 -1.93 0.22
C ILE A 245 -8.10 -1.88 0.08
N HIS A 246 -7.56 -0.82 -0.51
CA HIS A 246 -6.12 -0.61 -0.55
C HIS A 246 -5.57 -0.28 0.85
N GLY A 247 -6.31 0.48 1.66
CA GLY A 247 -5.97 0.81 3.05
C GLY A 247 -4.94 1.93 3.23
N ASP A 248 -4.23 2.28 2.16
CA ASP A 248 -3.20 3.34 2.14
C ASP A 248 -3.11 4.02 0.76
N PHE A 249 -4.24 4.18 0.06
CA PHE A 249 -4.25 4.77 -1.29
C PHE A 249 -4.09 6.29 -1.26
N GLN A 250 -2.88 6.76 -0.99
CA GLN A 250 -2.51 8.17 -0.92
C GLN A 250 -1.48 8.54 -2.00
N GLN A 251 -1.14 9.83 -2.12
CA GLN A 251 -0.27 10.37 -3.19
C GLN A 251 1.11 9.73 -3.30
N THR A 252 1.61 9.15 -2.20
CA THR A 252 2.88 8.40 -2.18
C THR A 252 2.76 6.99 -2.75
N ASN A 253 1.54 6.51 -3.02
CA ASN A 253 1.23 5.15 -3.46
C ASN A 253 0.45 5.12 -4.79
N TYR A 254 0.35 6.25 -5.49
CA TYR A 254 -0.08 6.26 -6.90
C TYR A 254 0.81 7.12 -7.79
N LEU A 255 0.92 6.68 -9.04
CA LEU A 255 1.79 7.23 -10.06
C LEU A 255 0.96 7.66 -11.26
N PHE A 256 1.53 8.59 -12.03
CA PHE A 256 1.01 8.95 -13.34
C PHE A 256 1.99 8.59 -14.45
N TYR A 257 1.51 7.90 -15.48
CA TYR A 257 2.22 7.68 -16.72
C TYR A 257 1.33 8.02 -17.90
N LYS A 258 1.70 9.02 -18.71
CA LYS A 258 0.84 9.56 -19.79
C LYS A 258 -0.59 9.87 -19.26
N ASP A 259 -0.63 10.47 -18.06
CA ASP A 259 -1.81 10.77 -17.25
C ASP A 259 -2.65 9.56 -16.80
N GLU A 260 -2.33 8.32 -17.15
CA GLU A 260 -2.92 7.11 -16.56
C GLU A 260 -2.52 6.96 -15.09
N VAL A 261 -3.49 6.68 -14.22
CA VAL A 261 -3.29 6.42 -12.78
C VAL A 261 -2.85 4.97 -12.60
N ARG A 262 -1.86 4.76 -11.75
CA ARG A 262 -1.31 3.45 -11.43
C ARG A 262 -1.06 3.36 -9.94
N ALA A 263 -1.64 2.38 -9.27
CA ALA A 263 -1.43 2.19 -7.84
C ALA A 263 -0.21 1.31 -7.60
N ILE A 264 0.44 1.49 -6.45
CA ILE A 264 1.51 0.65 -5.95
C ILE A 264 1.29 0.42 -4.45
N ASP A 265 2.04 -0.52 -3.88
CA ASP A 265 2.12 -0.75 -2.45
C ASP A 265 0.81 -1.20 -1.77
N PHE A 266 0.42 -2.45 -2.04
CA PHE A 266 -0.80 -3.05 -1.50
C PHE A 266 -0.55 -3.79 -0.18
N GLU A 267 0.57 -3.53 0.50
CA GLU A 267 0.93 -4.23 1.74
C GLU A 267 -0.07 -3.98 2.87
N GLU A 268 -0.75 -2.84 2.84
CA GLU A 268 -1.79 -2.42 3.80
C GLU A 268 -3.21 -2.82 3.38
N CYS A 269 -3.37 -3.60 2.30
CA CYS A 269 -4.71 -3.97 1.84
C CYS A 269 -5.46 -4.80 2.90
N GLN A 270 -6.73 -4.51 3.11
CA GLN A 270 -7.46 -5.09 4.21
C GLN A 270 -8.95 -5.18 3.88
N PHE A 271 -9.69 -5.95 4.67
CA PHE A 271 -11.13 -5.88 4.61
C PHE A 271 -11.59 -4.63 5.37
N GLY A 272 -12.28 -3.71 4.70
CA GLY A 272 -12.67 -2.42 5.27
C GLY A 272 -13.82 -1.76 4.52
N TYR A 273 -14.32 -0.66 5.07
CA TYR A 273 -15.33 0.15 4.41
C TYR A 273 -14.73 0.93 3.24
N TYR A 274 -15.41 0.96 2.10
CA TYR A 274 -14.94 1.72 0.93
C TYR A 274 -14.85 3.22 1.19
N LEU A 275 -15.73 3.76 2.04
CA LEU A 275 -15.66 5.16 2.49
C LEU A 275 -14.43 5.43 3.35
N TYR A 276 -13.94 4.44 4.11
CA TYR A 276 -12.69 4.58 4.84
C TYR A 276 -11.50 4.68 3.87
N ASP A 277 -11.45 3.86 2.82
CA ASP A 277 -10.38 3.95 1.81
C ASP A 277 -10.42 5.30 1.08
N ILE A 278 -11.63 5.83 0.78
CA ILE A 278 -11.81 7.19 0.27
C ILE A 278 -11.26 8.23 1.25
N ALA A 279 -11.58 8.13 2.54
CA ALA A 279 -11.08 9.05 3.56
C ALA A 279 -9.53 9.05 3.61
N VAL A 280 -8.91 7.88 3.49
CA VAL A 280 -7.44 7.74 3.40
C VAL A 280 -6.88 8.49 2.19
N MET A 281 -7.51 8.36 1.02
CA MET A 281 -7.08 9.09 -0.19
C MET A 281 -7.23 10.61 -0.02
N LEU A 282 -8.35 11.05 0.55
CA LEU A 282 -8.65 12.47 0.74
C LEU A 282 -7.77 13.12 1.81
N ALA A 283 -7.31 12.36 2.80
CA ALA A 283 -6.38 12.86 3.82
C ALA A 283 -5.09 13.43 3.21
N GLY A 284 -4.61 12.86 2.09
CA GLY A 284 -3.46 13.39 1.34
C GLY A 284 -3.72 14.72 0.60
N LEU A 285 -4.97 15.20 0.57
CA LEU A 285 -5.33 16.50 -0.01
C LEU A 285 -5.38 17.62 1.04
N ALA A 286 -5.39 17.27 2.33
CA ALA A 286 -5.62 18.20 3.41
C ALA A 286 -4.61 19.36 3.43
N GLY A 287 -5.10 20.59 3.56
CA GLY A 287 -4.29 21.80 3.69
C GLY A 287 -3.79 22.38 2.36
N ARG A 288 -4.23 21.85 1.22
CA ARG A 288 -3.92 22.40 -0.11
C ARG A 288 -4.83 23.59 -0.42
N GLU A 289 -4.28 24.62 -1.07
CA GLU A 289 -5.06 25.81 -1.49
C GLU A 289 -6.27 25.46 -2.38
N ASN A 290 -6.14 24.42 -3.21
CA ASN A 290 -7.19 23.95 -4.12
C ASN A 290 -7.92 22.68 -3.63
N GLU A 291 -7.83 22.34 -2.34
CA GLU A 291 -8.39 21.10 -1.76
C GLU A 291 -9.85 20.87 -2.18
N ALA A 292 -10.73 21.86 -2.01
CA ALA A 292 -12.16 21.72 -2.35
C ALA A 292 -12.38 21.32 -3.82
N ALA A 293 -11.63 21.91 -4.75
CA ALA A 293 -11.72 21.59 -6.18
C ALA A 293 -11.19 20.18 -6.48
N LEU A 294 -10.14 19.73 -5.78
CA LEU A 294 -9.58 18.39 -5.91
C LEU A 294 -10.54 17.32 -5.35
N ARG A 295 -11.15 17.57 -4.18
CA ARG A 295 -12.16 16.69 -3.58
C ARG A 295 -13.38 16.53 -4.49
N LEU A 296 -13.91 17.64 -5.01
CA LEU A 296 -15.03 17.62 -5.96
C LEU A 296 -14.69 16.78 -7.21
N ALA A 297 -13.50 17.00 -7.79
CA ALA A 297 -13.08 16.26 -8.98
C ALA A 297 -12.89 14.76 -8.69
N PHE A 298 -12.34 14.39 -7.54
CA PHE A 298 -12.25 13.00 -7.12
C PHE A 298 -13.63 12.32 -7.10
N PHE A 299 -14.62 12.95 -6.45
CA PHE A 299 -15.97 12.40 -6.38
C PHE A 299 -16.64 12.33 -7.75
N ASN A 300 -16.45 13.34 -8.61
CA ASN A 300 -16.92 13.30 -9.99
C ASN A 300 -16.40 12.08 -10.75
N GLY A 301 -15.18 11.62 -10.47
CA GLY A 301 -14.61 10.41 -11.06
C GLY A 301 -15.11 9.14 -10.41
N TYR A 302 -15.15 9.10 -9.08
CA TYR A 302 -15.56 7.92 -8.32
C TYR A 302 -17.02 7.54 -8.62
N MET A 303 -17.90 8.54 -8.64
CA MET A 303 -19.34 8.36 -8.84
C MET A 303 -19.73 7.98 -10.27
N GLN A 304 -18.79 7.95 -11.22
CA GLN A 304 -19.04 7.42 -12.57
C GLN A 304 -19.22 5.89 -12.57
N ILE A 305 -18.67 5.19 -11.57
CA ILE A 305 -18.70 3.72 -11.49
C ILE A 305 -19.49 3.25 -10.27
N ARG A 306 -19.38 3.95 -9.13
CA ARG A 306 -19.99 3.52 -7.87
C ARG A 306 -20.83 4.62 -7.24
N THR A 307 -22.06 4.28 -6.85
CA THR A 307 -22.93 5.15 -6.07
C THR A 307 -22.43 5.25 -4.62
N LEU A 308 -22.51 6.44 -4.04
CA LEU A 308 -22.24 6.68 -2.62
C LEU A 308 -23.53 6.50 -1.80
N PRO A 309 -23.43 6.12 -0.51
CA PRO A 309 -24.59 6.11 0.39
C PRO A 309 -25.25 7.48 0.52
N ASP A 310 -26.56 7.56 0.82
CA ASP A 310 -27.27 8.84 0.92
C ASP A 310 -26.68 9.80 1.98
N ASP A 311 -26.20 9.26 3.12
CA ASP A 311 -25.57 10.02 4.21
C ASP A 311 -24.02 9.91 4.17
N TYR A 312 -23.43 9.76 2.99
CA TYR A 312 -21.98 9.51 2.88
C TYR A 312 -21.15 10.65 3.45
N GLU A 313 -21.61 11.90 3.41
CA GLU A 313 -20.83 13.05 3.89
C GLU A 313 -20.57 12.95 5.39
N ARG A 314 -21.61 12.59 6.17
CA ARG A 314 -21.50 12.38 7.61
C ARG A 314 -20.61 11.16 7.94
N LEU A 315 -20.80 10.06 7.21
CA LEU A 315 -19.97 8.86 7.36
C LEU A 315 -18.50 9.15 7.02
N LEU A 316 -18.27 9.93 5.96
CA LEU A 316 -16.94 10.31 5.51
C LEU A 316 -16.22 11.16 6.55
N GLN A 317 -16.91 12.14 7.16
CA GLN A 317 -16.34 12.94 8.26
C GLN A 317 -15.86 12.06 9.42
N LEU A 318 -16.66 11.05 9.80
CA LEU A 318 -16.25 10.08 10.81
C LEU A 318 -15.02 9.30 10.39
N PHE A 319 -14.98 8.78 9.15
CA PHE A 319 -13.82 8.04 8.66
C PHE A 319 -12.57 8.93 8.54
N GLU A 320 -12.70 10.20 8.16
CA GLU A 320 -11.60 11.17 8.14
C GLU A 320 -11.04 11.41 9.55
N ALA A 321 -11.91 11.49 10.56
CA ALA A 321 -11.49 11.54 11.97
C ALA A 321 -10.72 10.28 12.39
N LEU A 322 -11.18 9.09 11.97
CA LEU A 322 -10.48 7.83 12.25
C LEU A 322 -9.13 7.72 11.53
N VAL A 323 -9.01 8.28 10.31
CA VAL A 323 -7.72 8.38 9.62
C VAL A 323 -6.74 9.25 10.41
N LEU A 324 -7.19 10.38 10.97
CA LEU A 324 -6.35 11.20 11.86
C LEU A 324 -5.89 10.42 13.10
N VAL A 325 -6.78 9.64 13.73
CA VAL A 325 -6.44 8.77 14.87
C VAL A 325 -5.39 7.72 14.48
N ARG A 326 -5.57 7.04 13.34
CA ARG A 326 -4.58 6.09 12.82
C ARG A 326 -3.24 6.75 12.62
N ASP A 327 -3.20 7.91 11.97
CA ASP A 327 -1.95 8.58 11.64
C ASP A 327 -1.22 9.05 12.91
N MET A 328 -1.96 9.53 13.92
CA MET A 328 -1.41 9.81 15.24
C MET A 328 -0.87 8.55 15.94
N ASN A 329 -1.60 7.43 15.89
CA ASN A 329 -1.13 6.15 16.43
C ASN A 329 0.15 5.67 15.72
N ARG A 330 0.23 5.79 14.40
CA ARG A 330 1.43 5.48 13.62
C ARG A 330 2.61 6.35 14.04
N CYS A 331 2.39 7.66 14.25
CA CYS A 331 3.42 8.56 14.75
C CYS A 331 3.87 8.18 16.18
N LEU A 332 2.96 7.74 17.04
CA LEU A 332 3.26 7.34 18.42
C LEU A 332 4.21 6.11 18.48
N GLN A 333 4.11 5.23 17.48
CA GLN A 333 4.93 4.02 17.36
C GLN A 333 6.31 4.26 16.73
N GLN A 334 6.58 5.46 16.19
CA GLN A 334 7.87 5.79 15.60
C GLN A 334 8.90 6.17 16.67
N GLU A 335 10.15 5.74 16.47
CA GLU A 335 11.30 6.19 17.26
C GLU A 335 12.21 7.11 16.40
N PRO A 336 12.62 8.29 16.90
CA PRO A 336 12.27 8.88 18.20
C PRO A 336 10.81 9.32 18.29
N ALA A 337 10.33 9.48 19.52
CA ALA A 337 8.96 9.90 19.83
C ALA A 337 8.56 11.19 19.06
N PRO A 338 7.30 11.30 18.64
CA PRO A 338 6.84 12.39 17.78
C PRO A 338 6.82 13.75 18.49
N GLU A 339 6.96 14.83 17.71
CA GLU A 339 6.87 16.20 18.22
C GLU A 339 5.44 16.55 18.65
N LYS A 340 5.32 17.07 19.88
CA LYS A 340 4.03 17.49 20.49
C LYS A 340 3.21 18.45 19.60
N GLN A 341 3.87 19.29 18.81
CA GLN A 341 3.20 20.26 17.93
C GLN A 341 2.40 19.58 16.81
N GLY A 342 2.88 18.47 16.26
CA GLY A 342 2.15 17.70 15.24
C GLY A 342 0.85 17.13 15.77
N PHE A 343 0.87 16.60 17.01
CA PHE A 343 -0.31 16.07 17.69
C PHE A 343 -1.32 17.17 18.02
N ALA A 344 -0.86 18.33 18.47
CA ALA A 344 -1.76 19.46 18.76
C ALA A 344 -2.57 19.89 17.53
N ALA A 345 -1.94 19.99 16.35
CA ALA A 345 -2.63 20.33 15.12
C ALA A 345 -3.63 19.23 14.68
N ALA A 346 -3.24 17.96 14.81
CA ALA A 346 -4.12 16.83 14.51
C ALA A 346 -5.33 16.79 15.45
N MET A 347 -5.13 17.03 16.75
CA MET A 347 -6.21 17.10 17.74
C MET A 347 -7.15 18.27 17.52
N GLN A 348 -6.65 19.44 17.10
CA GLN A 348 -7.52 20.57 16.73
C GLN A 348 -8.44 20.23 15.56
N ARG A 349 -7.89 19.55 14.53
CA ARG A 349 -8.70 19.07 13.40
C ARG A 349 -9.71 18.03 13.84
N LEU A 350 -9.28 17.08 14.68
CA LEU A 350 -10.17 16.05 15.21
C LEU A 350 -11.33 16.67 15.99
N ARG A 351 -11.04 17.65 16.84
CA ARG A 351 -12.05 18.39 17.61
C ARG A 351 -13.02 19.12 16.69
N ALA A 352 -12.53 19.78 15.65
CA ALA A 352 -13.40 20.42 14.65
C ALA A 352 -14.29 19.41 13.92
N CYS A 353 -13.78 18.21 13.58
CA CYS A 353 -14.60 17.14 13.00
C CYS A 353 -15.70 16.67 13.96
N VAL A 354 -15.35 16.47 15.24
CA VAL A 354 -16.29 16.09 16.31
C VAL A 354 -17.33 17.20 16.53
N GLU A 355 -16.95 18.48 16.56
CA GLU A 355 -17.88 19.59 16.77
C GLU A 355 -18.81 19.84 15.57
N ALA A 356 -18.28 19.79 14.33
CA ALA A 356 -19.03 20.09 13.11
C ALA A 356 -19.94 18.94 12.65
N GLY A 357 -19.50 17.69 12.83
CA GLY A 357 -20.25 16.51 12.39
C GLY A 357 -21.19 15.93 13.46
N LEU A 358 -21.02 16.33 14.73
CA LEU A 358 -21.75 15.76 15.87
C LEU A 358 -22.60 16.81 16.58
N HIS A 359 -23.44 17.55 15.84
CA HIS A 359 -24.51 18.30 16.49
C HIS A 359 -25.38 17.32 17.29
N ILE A 360 -25.16 17.35 18.60
CA ILE A 360 -25.96 16.74 19.65
C ILE A 360 -27.34 17.39 19.53
N VAL A 361 -28.27 16.70 18.89
CA VAL A 361 -29.68 16.95 19.17
C VAL A 361 -29.91 16.34 20.55
N HIS A 362 -29.90 17.21 21.56
CA HIS A 362 -30.30 16.89 22.93
C HIS A 362 -31.71 16.31 23.00
#